data_AF-A0A965UVE3-F1
#
_entry.id   AF-A0A965UVE3-F1
#
_cell.length_a   1.000
_cell.length_b   1.000
_cell.length_c   1.000
_cell.angle_alpha   90.00
_cell.angle_beta   90.00
_cell.angle_gamma   90.00
#
_symmetry.space_group_name_H-M   'P 1'
#
loop_
_entity.id
_entity.type
_entity.pdbx_description
1 polymer ?
#
loop_
_entity_poly.entity_id
_entity_poly.type
_entity_poly.pdbx_seq_one_letter_code
_entity_poly.pdbx_strand_id
1 'polypeptide(L)'
;MNGFIFYRGKSPIDNAPLIGIATLTSDNRKTGNMVQTWILREDISPTMARSIGEDRSFCGDCSVRDACYVNWGQAPASIFRAYHRGGYIDLRRKPSMMRRIVSGR
;
A
#
# COMPACT_ATOMS: atom_id res chain seq x y z
N MET A 1 9.44 -0.08 10.23
CA MET A 1 8.98 0.85 9.17
C MET A 1 7.77 1.58 9.72
N ASN A 2 7.88 2.90 9.90
CA ASN A 2 6.81 3.69 10.54
C ASN A 2 5.77 4.07 9.49
N GLY A 3 4.51 3.77 9.79
CA GLY A 3 3.41 4.04 8.88
C GLY A 3 2.05 3.78 9.50
N PHE A 4 1.00 4.06 8.73
CA PHE A 4 -0.38 3.90 9.16
C PHE A 4 -1.29 3.50 8.00
N ILE A 5 -2.41 2.86 8.33
CA ILE A 5 -3.47 2.55 7.38
C ILE A 5 -4.31 3.81 7.22
N PHE A 6 -4.37 4.34 6.00
CA PHE A 6 -5.22 5.49 5.65
C PHE A 6 -6.49 5.08 4.91
N TYR A 7 -6.51 3.86 4.34
CA TYR A 7 -7.67 3.32 3.64
C TYR A 7 -7.80 1.82 3.90
N ARG A 8 -9.04 1.34 4.02
CA ARG A 8 -9.40 -0.07 3.97
C ARG A 8 -10.88 -0.15 3.62
N GLY A 9 -11.19 -0.82 2.53
CA GLY A 9 -12.50 -0.81 1.90
C GLY A 9 -12.50 -1.51 0.56
N LYS A 10 -13.60 -1.40 -0.18
CA LYS A 10 -13.76 -2.04 -1.49
C LYS A 10 -13.08 -1.25 -2.60
N SER A 11 -12.38 -1.94 -3.49
CA SER A 11 -11.90 -1.35 -4.73
C SER A 11 -13.07 -0.74 -5.50
N PRO A 12 -12.93 0.48 -6.04
CA PRO A 12 -13.93 1.07 -6.92
C PRO A 12 -13.99 0.36 -8.29
N ILE A 13 -13.04 -0.53 -8.59
CA ILE A 13 -12.90 -1.19 -9.90
C ILE A 13 -13.71 -2.49 -9.92
N ASP A 14 -13.53 -3.33 -8.90
CA ASP A 14 -14.05 -4.71 -8.88
C ASP A 14 -14.67 -5.11 -7.53
N ASN A 15 -14.83 -4.15 -6.60
CA ASN A 15 -15.33 -4.37 -5.25
C ASN A 15 -14.47 -5.28 -4.35
N ALA A 16 -13.29 -5.74 -4.79
CA ALA A 16 -12.40 -6.55 -3.98
C ALA A 16 -11.82 -5.75 -2.79
N PRO A 17 -11.49 -6.40 -1.66
CA PRO A 17 -11.00 -5.69 -0.49
C PRO A 17 -9.58 -5.16 -0.71
N LEU A 18 -9.41 -3.84 -0.55
CA LEU A 18 -8.14 -3.14 -0.63
C LEU A 18 -7.74 -2.54 0.72
N ILE A 19 -6.44 -2.39 0.90
CA ILE A 19 -5.82 -1.56 1.92
C ILE A 19 -5.01 -0.44 1.29
N GLY A 20 -4.95 0.70 1.99
CA GLY A 20 -4.06 1.81 1.68
C GLY A 20 -3.18 2.12 2.89
N ILE A 21 -1.87 2.01 2.72
CA ILE A 21 -0.87 2.21 3.77
C ILE A 21 0.04 3.38 3.39
N ALA A 22 0.29 4.29 4.32
CA ALA A 22 1.27 5.35 4.18
C ALA A 22 2.49 5.01 5.05
N THR A 23 3.68 5.01 4.45
CA THR A 23 4.97 4.91 5.15
C THR A 23 5.69 6.25 5.10
N LEU A 24 6.30 6.66 6.21
CA LEU A 24 6.75 8.05 6.40
C LEU A 24 8.23 8.28 6.06
N THR A 25 9.06 7.28 6.34
CA THR A 25 10.51 7.37 6.17
C THR A 25 11.06 6.03 5.68
N SER A 26 12.19 6.08 4.97
CA SER A 26 12.91 4.91 4.47
C SER A 26 14.41 5.16 4.50
N ASP A 27 15.18 4.10 4.79
CA ASP A 27 16.65 4.11 4.66
C ASP A 27 17.12 4.11 3.19
N ASN A 28 16.20 3.89 2.24
CA ASN A 28 16.50 4.02 0.83
C ASN A 28 16.76 5.50 0.50
N ARG A 29 18.01 5.81 0.16
CA ARG A 29 18.45 7.16 -0.21
C ARG A 29 17.57 7.86 -1.25
N LYS A 30 16.91 7.13 -2.15
CA LYS A 30 16.02 7.72 -3.18
C LYS A 30 14.70 8.24 -2.61
N THR A 31 14.18 7.59 -1.58
CA THR A 31 12.85 7.90 -1.02
C THR A 31 12.93 8.54 0.36
N GLY A 32 13.99 8.32 1.13
CA GLY A 32 14.40 9.10 2.29
C GLY A 32 13.24 9.55 3.20
N ASN A 33 13.08 10.87 3.34
CA ASN A 33 12.02 11.51 4.11
C ASN A 33 10.83 11.91 3.21
N MET A 34 10.07 10.92 2.75
CA MET A 34 8.84 11.16 2.00
C MET A 34 7.75 10.17 2.36
N VAL A 35 6.50 10.64 2.29
CA VAL A 35 5.34 9.76 2.37
C VAL A 35 5.26 8.91 1.10
N GLN A 36 5.37 7.60 1.26
CA GLN A 36 5.07 6.64 0.20
C GLN A 36 3.73 5.98 0.52
N THR A 37 2.88 5.85 -0.49
CA THR A 37 1.58 5.20 -0.35
C THR A 37 1.56 3.87 -1.09
N TRP A 38 0.85 2.91 -0.51
CA TRP A 38 0.75 1.55 -1.01
C TRP A 38 -0.71 1.15 -1.03
N ILE A 39 -1.24 0.83 -2.21
CA ILE A 39 -2.60 0.32 -2.39
C ILE A 39 -2.46 -1.13 -2.83
N LEU A 40 -2.94 -2.06 -2.02
CA LEU A 40 -2.79 -3.49 -2.24
C LEU A 40 -4.10 -4.19 -1.90
N ARG A 41 -4.25 -5.43 -2.36
CA ARG A 41 -5.27 -6.34 -1.83
C ARG A 41 -5.04 -6.59 -0.35
N GLU A 42 -6.12 -6.62 0.40
CA GLU A 42 -6.09 -6.86 1.86
C GLU A 42 -5.84 -8.33 2.20
N ASP A 43 -6.29 -9.23 1.32
CA ASP A 43 -6.51 -10.64 1.56
C ASP A 43 -5.50 -11.54 0.83
N ILE A 44 -4.85 -11.03 -0.21
CA ILE A 44 -3.89 -11.78 -1.03
C ILE A 44 -2.60 -10.99 -1.24
N SER A 45 -1.46 -11.70 -1.26
CA SER A 45 -0.17 -11.05 -1.45
C SER A 45 -0.07 -10.39 -2.83
N PRO A 46 0.65 -9.27 -2.98
CA PRO A 46 0.74 -8.56 -4.26
C PRO A 46 1.37 -9.41 -5.37
N THR A 47 2.30 -10.31 -5.02
CA THR A 47 2.88 -11.25 -5.97
C THR A 47 1.86 -12.29 -6.46
N MET A 48 1.00 -12.79 -5.56
CA MET A 48 -0.08 -13.70 -5.94
C MET A 48 -1.15 -12.97 -6.75
N ALA A 49 -1.61 -11.81 -6.28
CA ALA A 49 -2.57 -10.99 -7.00
C ALA A 49 -2.13 -10.76 -8.45
N ARG A 50 -0.84 -10.46 -8.63
CA ARG A 50 -0.23 -10.31 -9.95
C ARG A 50 -0.27 -11.59 -10.80
N SER A 51 0.05 -12.74 -10.21
CA SER A 51 0.12 -14.02 -10.94
C SER A 51 -1.26 -14.54 -11.37
N ILE A 52 -2.32 -14.24 -10.59
CA ILE A 52 -3.68 -14.68 -10.90
C ILE A 52 -4.58 -13.59 -11.51
N GLY A 53 -4.05 -12.39 -11.77
CA GLY A 53 -4.80 -11.30 -12.43
C GLY A 53 -5.67 -10.45 -11.49
N GLU A 54 -5.67 -10.76 -10.20
CA GLU A 54 -6.40 -10.03 -9.15
C GLU A 54 -5.72 -8.70 -8.76
N ASP A 55 -4.57 -8.38 -9.35
CA ASP A 55 -3.96 -7.06 -9.25
C ASP A 55 -4.76 -5.98 -9.99
N ARG A 56 -5.73 -6.37 -10.83
CA ARG A 56 -6.71 -5.45 -11.43
C ARG A 56 -7.40 -4.59 -10.38
N SER A 57 -7.60 -5.10 -9.17
CA SER A 57 -8.25 -4.35 -8.08
C SER A 57 -7.53 -3.05 -7.73
N PHE A 58 -6.20 -2.96 -7.92
CA PHE A 58 -5.40 -1.77 -7.62
C PHE A 58 -4.61 -1.21 -8.82
N CYS A 59 -4.38 -2.01 -9.86
CA CYS A 59 -3.76 -1.58 -11.12
C CYS A 59 -4.79 -1.14 -12.18
N GLY A 60 -6.05 -1.57 -12.05
CA GLY A 60 -7.08 -1.37 -13.07
C GLY A 60 -6.68 -1.92 -14.43
N ASP A 61 -6.99 -1.16 -15.47
CA ASP A 61 -6.71 -1.52 -16.87
C ASP A 61 -5.38 -0.91 -17.37
N CYS A 62 -4.38 -0.81 -16.48
CA CYS A 62 -3.07 -0.22 -16.79
C CYS A 62 -2.46 -0.85 -18.06
N SER A 63 -2.21 -0.05 -19.10
CA SER A 63 -1.73 -0.55 -20.40
C SER A 63 -0.33 -1.15 -20.36
N VAL A 64 0.50 -0.75 -19.39
CA VAL A 64 1.87 -1.27 -19.20
C VAL A 64 1.91 -2.45 -18.23
N ARG A 65 0.76 -3.08 -17.95
CA ARG A 65 0.62 -4.20 -17.01
C ARG A 65 1.79 -5.19 -17.13
N ASP A 66 2.02 -5.71 -18.33
CA ASP A 66 2.98 -6.79 -18.57
C ASP A 66 4.44 -6.32 -18.71
N ALA A 67 4.65 -5.02 -18.92
CA ALA A 67 5.97 -4.38 -18.95
C ALA A 67 6.27 -3.57 -17.67
N CYS A 68 5.46 -3.75 -16.62
CA CYS A 68 5.53 -2.94 -15.41
C CYS A 68 6.90 -3.09 -14.74
N TYR A 69 7.56 -1.97 -14.48
CA TYR A 69 8.89 -1.97 -13.83
C TYR A 69 8.83 -2.28 -12.32
N VAL A 70 7.62 -2.30 -11.73
CA VAL A 70 7.44 -2.57 -10.30
C VAL A 70 7.76 -4.03 -10.03
N ASN A 71 8.76 -4.26 -9.18
CA ASN A 71 9.03 -5.60 -8.66
C ASN A 71 8.12 -5.89 -7.45
N TRP A 72 7.06 -6.65 -7.69
CA TRP A 72 6.06 -7.01 -6.67
C TRP A 72 6.63 -7.80 -5.47
N GLY A 73 7.75 -8.51 -5.66
CA GLY A 73 8.43 -9.27 -4.60
C GLY A 73 9.25 -8.42 -3.62
N GLN A 74 9.45 -7.13 -3.94
CA GLN A 74 10.28 -6.20 -3.15
C GLN A 74 9.43 -5.44 -2.13
N ALA A 75 9.43 -4.10 -2.22
CA ALA A 75 8.73 -3.24 -1.28
C ALA A 75 7.23 -3.58 -1.15
N PRO A 76 6.45 -3.85 -2.22
CA PRO A 76 5.03 -4.22 -2.08
C PRO A 76 4.82 -5.45 -1.19
N ALA A 77 5.57 -6.54 -1.41
CA ALA A 77 5.50 -7.72 -0.57
C ALA A 77 5.96 -7.47 0.87
N SER A 78 6.97 -6.61 1.08
CA SER A 78 7.42 -6.23 2.42
C SER A 78 6.35 -5.47 3.20
N ILE A 79 5.67 -4.52 2.55
CA ILE A 79 4.55 -3.75 3.10
C ILE A 79 3.40 -4.67 3.47
N PHE A 80 3.01 -5.56 2.55
CA PHE A 80 1.96 -6.56 2.78
C PHE A 80 2.26 -7.44 4.00
N ARG A 81 3.49 -7.97 4.09
CA ARG A 81 3.90 -8.80 5.25
C ARG A 81 3.88 -8.00 6.56
N ALA A 82 4.34 -6.75 6.56
CA ALA A 82 4.30 -5.89 7.74
C ALA A 82 2.86 -5.59 8.19
N TYR A 83 1.95 -5.39 7.24
CA TYR A 83 0.53 -5.22 7.50
C TYR A 83 -0.08 -6.44 8.19
N HIS A 84 0.16 -7.65 7.66
CA HIS A 84 -0.36 -8.88 8.28
C HIS A 84 0.25 -9.20 9.65
N ARG A 85 1.43 -8.64 9.98
CA ARG A 85 1.99 -8.69 11.33
C ARG A 85 1.41 -7.64 12.29
N GLY A 86 0.44 -6.83 11.85
CA GLY A 86 -0.12 -5.74 12.66
C GLY A 86 0.80 -4.52 12.80
N GLY A 87 1.78 -4.35 11.89
CA GLY A 87 2.81 -3.31 11.99
C GLY A 87 2.34 -1.88 11.69
N TYR A 88 1.07 -1.67 11.38
CA TYR A 88 0.52 -0.36 11.04
C TYR A 88 -0.71 -0.04 11.90
N ILE A 89 -0.71 1.14 12.50
CA ILE A 89 -1.87 1.66 13.22
C ILE A 89 -2.96 2.05 12.22
N ASP A 90 -4.22 1.69 12.52
CA ASP A 90 -5.37 2.11 11.74
C ASP A 90 -5.79 3.53 12.13
N LEU A 91 -5.59 4.48 11.22
CA LEU A 91 -5.94 5.88 11.44
C LEU A 91 -7.14 6.33 10.59
N ARG A 92 -7.83 5.43 9.88
CA ARG A 92 -8.93 5.77 8.94
C ARG A 92 -10.02 6.67 9.56
N ARG A 93 -10.22 6.57 10.89
CA ARG A 93 -11.20 7.38 11.65
C ARG A 93 -10.57 8.54 12.44
N LYS A 94 -9.31 8.89 12.18
CA LYS A 94 -8.52 9.90 12.91
C LYS A 94 -7.76 10.82 11.95
N PRO A 95 -8.44 11.58 11.06
CA PRO A 95 -7.78 12.42 10.05
C PRO A 95 -6.89 13.51 10.64
N SER A 96 -7.22 14.08 11.80
CA SER A 96 -6.37 15.04 12.51
C SER A 96 -5.02 14.45 12.91
N MET A 97 -5.00 13.18 13.31
CA MET A 97 -3.78 12.46 13.66
C MET A 97 -2.94 12.16 12.41
N MET A 98 -3.56 11.76 11.30
CA MET A 98 -2.84 11.61 10.02
C MET A 98 -2.17 12.92 9.60
N ARG A 99 -2.91 14.04 9.66
CA ARG A 99 -2.38 15.38 9.33
C ARG A 99 -1.14 15.71 10.18
N ARG A 100 -1.24 15.52 11.50
CA ARG A 100 -0.15 15.77 12.44
C ARG A 100 1.11 14.98 12.04
N ILE A 101 0.96 13.67 11.90
CA ILE A 101 2.05 12.74 11.54
C ILE A 101 2.72 13.12 10.22
N VAL A 102 1.95 13.44 9.18
CA VAL A 102 2.50 13.78 7.85
C VAL A 102 3.13 15.18 7.84
N SER A 103 2.58 16.13 8.60
CA SER A 103 3.07 17.52 8.61
C SER A 103 4.38 17.74 9.37
N GLY A 104 4.84 16.73 10.14
CA GLY A 104 6.04 16.85 10.97
C GLY A 104 5.93 17.87 12.10
N ARG A 105 4.70 18.27 12.47
CA ARG A 105 4.36 19.20 13.56
C ARG A 105 3.48 18.51 14.59
#